data_AF-A0A6P6XJN1-F1
#
_entry.id   AF-A0A6P6XJN1-F1
#
_cell.length_a   1.000
_cell.length_b   1.000
_cell.length_c   1.000
_cell.angle_alpha   90.00
_cell.angle_beta   90.00
_cell.angle_gamma   90.00
#
_symmetry.space_group_name_H-M   'P 1'
#
loop_
_entity.id
_entity.type
_entity.pdbx_description
1 polymer ?
#
loop_
_entity_poly.entity_id
_entity_poly.type
_entity_poly.pdbx_seq_one_letter_code
_entity_poly.pdbx_strand_id
1 'polypeptide(L)'
;MSYRTKHASLWRSSQPLASFNDRRCIEDEQLYEKHSESGIVIIKNLHDSLLPTILSSQWFKNLSMILNASVKMANLLQNGKNILVHCSDGWDRTAQLASLCCVIMDSRFRTINGLLELIEREFLWFGHKFRTRHGNNTQQKTLVYEPELRFI
;
A
#
# COMPACT_ATOMS: atom_id res chain seq x y z
N MET A 1 -15.39 -23.23 5.62
CA MET A 1 -14.30 -23.20 6.62
C MET A 1 -13.05 -22.61 6.00
N SER A 2 -12.44 -21.60 6.62
CA SER A 2 -11.26 -20.87 6.10
C SER A 2 -9.97 -21.20 6.84
N TYR A 3 -10.04 -21.50 8.13
CA TYR A 3 -8.88 -21.90 8.95
C TYR A 3 -9.35 -22.76 10.15
N ARG A 4 -8.50 -23.64 10.68
CA ARG A 4 -8.83 -24.49 11.84
C ARG A 4 -7.58 -24.78 12.67
N THR A 5 -7.68 -24.63 13.98
CA THR A 5 -6.73 -25.12 14.99
C THR A 5 -7.32 -26.35 15.71
N LYS A 6 -6.56 -26.97 16.61
CA LYS A 6 -7.04 -28.07 17.46
C LYS A 6 -8.31 -27.71 18.26
N HIS A 7 -8.52 -26.43 18.55
CA HIS A 7 -9.58 -25.93 19.44
C HIS A 7 -10.51 -24.88 18.82
N ALA A 8 -10.24 -24.40 17.61
CA ALA A 8 -11.03 -23.33 17.00
C ALA A 8 -11.11 -23.48 15.47
N SER A 9 -12.12 -22.88 14.85
CA SER A 9 -12.22 -22.80 13.40
C SER A 9 -12.74 -21.44 12.95
N LEU A 10 -12.09 -20.87 11.94
CA LEU A 10 -12.49 -19.66 11.24
C LEU A 10 -13.35 -20.04 10.05
N TRP A 11 -14.48 -19.37 9.91
CA TRP A 11 -15.39 -19.51 8.78
C TRP A 11 -15.59 -18.12 8.18
N ARG A 12 -15.51 -18.02 6.85
CA ARG A 12 -15.84 -16.79 6.11
C ARG A 12 -17.15 -16.98 5.36
N SER A 13 -17.95 -15.92 5.29
CA SER A 13 -19.13 -15.82 4.43
C SER A 13 -19.19 -14.43 3.82
N SER A 14 -19.98 -14.25 2.76
CA SER A 14 -20.38 -12.92 2.28
C SER A 14 -21.40 -12.29 3.21
N GLN A 15 -21.70 -11.00 3.02
CA GLN A 15 -22.84 -10.37 3.70
C GLN A 15 -24.14 -11.11 3.35
N PRO A 16 -25.06 -11.28 4.31
CA PRO A 16 -26.38 -11.83 4.01
C PRO A 16 -27.08 -10.93 3.00
N LEU A 17 -27.81 -11.52 2.05
CA LEU A 17 -28.55 -10.79 1.03
C LEU A 17 -29.89 -10.23 1.57
N ALA A 18 -29.82 -9.54 2.72
CA ALA A 18 -30.92 -8.75 3.23
C ALA A 18 -31.00 -7.44 2.43
N SER A 19 -31.75 -7.44 1.33
CA SER A 19 -32.14 -6.21 0.64
C SER A 19 -33.17 -5.43 1.49
N PHE A 20 -33.60 -4.26 1.04
CA PHE A 20 -34.57 -3.35 1.71
C PHE A 20 -35.90 -3.96 2.18
N ASN A 21 -36.21 -5.21 1.79
CA ASN A 21 -37.43 -5.93 2.16
C ASN A 21 -37.26 -6.85 3.39
N ASP A 22 -36.19 -6.69 4.19
CA ASP A 22 -35.90 -7.55 5.36
C ASP A 22 -36.04 -9.04 5.04
N ARG A 23 -35.52 -9.47 3.88
CA ARG A 23 -35.56 -10.88 3.50
C ARG A 23 -34.65 -11.66 4.44
N ARG A 24 -35.24 -12.60 5.17
CA ARG A 24 -34.53 -13.51 6.08
C ARG A 24 -34.44 -14.88 5.43
N CYS A 25 -33.26 -15.50 5.49
CA CYS A 25 -33.07 -16.90 5.11
C CYS A 25 -33.12 -17.72 6.41
N ILE A 26 -34.14 -18.57 6.53
CA ILE A 26 -34.38 -19.35 7.76
C ILE A 26 -33.23 -20.35 7.95
N GLU A 27 -32.68 -20.89 6.87
CA GLU A 27 -31.55 -21.80 6.90
C GLU A 27 -30.29 -21.10 7.42
N ASP A 28 -30.05 -19.85 7.03
CA ASP A 28 -28.96 -19.03 7.57
C ASP A 28 -29.20 -18.74 9.06
N GLU A 29 -30.43 -18.38 9.46
CA GLU A 29 -30.78 -18.13 10.88
C GLU A 29 -30.58 -19.40 11.75
N GLN A 30 -31.04 -20.56 11.29
CA GLN A 30 -30.83 -21.84 11.97
C GLN A 30 -29.35 -22.21 12.06
N LEU A 31 -28.58 -21.90 11.02
CA LEU A 31 -27.13 -22.07 11.03
C LEU A 31 -26.48 -21.13 12.07
N TYR A 32 -26.94 -19.89 12.15
CA TYR A 32 -26.47 -18.93 13.16
C TYR A 32 -26.83 -19.36 14.59
N GLU A 33 -28.06 -19.84 14.82
CA GLU A 33 -28.51 -20.32 16.14
C GLU A 33 -27.74 -21.57 16.57
N LYS A 34 -27.57 -22.54 15.68
CA LYS A 34 -26.77 -23.74 15.96
C LYS A 34 -25.32 -23.38 16.29
N HIS A 35 -24.77 -22.36 15.64
CA HIS A 35 -23.41 -21.91 15.87
C HIS A 35 -23.27 -20.99 17.10
N SER A 36 -24.30 -20.23 17.48
CA SER A 36 -24.31 -19.43 18.71
C SER A 36 -24.31 -20.32 19.95
N GLU A 37 -25.07 -21.42 19.94
CA GLU A 37 -25.04 -22.46 20.99
C GLU A 37 -23.67 -23.15 21.09
N SER A 38 -22.92 -23.21 19.99
CA SER A 38 -21.57 -23.77 19.92
C SER A 38 -20.47 -22.81 20.42
N GLY A 39 -20.82 -21.61 20.91
CA GLY A 39 -19.87 -20.61 21.39
C GLY A 39 -19.11 -19.85 20.28
N ILE A 40 -19.62 -19.86 19.05
CA ILE A 40 -18.99 -19.14 17.93
C ILE A 40 -19.22 -17.64 18.07
N VAL A 41 -18.12 -16.87 18.08
CA VAL A 41 -18.16 -15.40 18.05
C VAL A 41 -18.33 -14.93 16.61
N ILE A 42 -19.43 -14.24 16.32
CA ILE A 42 -19.71 -13.64 15.02
C ILE A 42 -19.22 -12.19 15.04
N ILE A 43 -18.14 -11.91 14.31
CA ILE A 43 -17.67 -10.53 14.09
C ILE A 43 -18.45 -9.95 12.92
N LYS A 44 -19.47 -9.14 13.21
CA LYS A 44 -20.23 -8.38 12.21
C LYS A 44 -19.44 -7.13 11.80
N ASN A 45 -19.43 -6.81 10.51
CA ASN A 45 -18.89 -5.58 9.93
C ASN A 45 -17.53 -5.14 10.50
N LEU A 46 -16.45 -5.84 10.11
CA LEU A 46 -15.08 -5.39 10.37
C LEU A 46 -14.83 -3.93 9.92
N HIS A 47 -15.63 -3.44 8.97
CA HIS A 47 -15.55 -2.11 8.39
C HIS A 47 -16.04 -0.99 9.34
N ASP A 48 -17.05 -1.21 10.19
CA ASP A 48 -17.69 -0.11 10.92
C ASP A 48 -16.81 0.50 12.01
N SER A 49 -15.89 -0.28 12.60
CA SER A 49 -14.92 0.20 13.58
C SER A 49 -13.55 0.56 12.95
N LEU A 50 -13.16 -0.18 11.90
CA LEU A 50 -11.86 0.01 11.26
C LEU A 50 -11.85 1.19 10.28
N LEU A 51 -12.91 1.37 9.50
CA LEU A 51 -12.97 2.40 8.47
C LEU A 51 -12.87 3.82 9.05
N PRO A 52 -13.61 4.20 10.11
CA PRO A 52 -13.46 5.53 10.71
C PRO A 52 -12.04 5.77 11.25
N THR A 53 -11.42 4.72 11.79
CA THR A 53 -10.04 4.77 12.30
C THR A 53 -9.03 4.98 11.17
N ILE A 54 -9.18 4.29 10.04
CA ILE A 54 -8.27 4.48 8.90
C ILE A 54 -8.54 5.84 8.22
N LEU A 55 -9.78 6.26 8.09
CA LEU A 55 -10.12 7.55 7.50
C LEU A 55 -9.59 8.72 8.34
N SER A 56 -9.67 8.64 9.67
CA SER A 56 -9.13 9.67 10.56
C SER A 56 -7.61 9.74 10.54
N SER A 57 -6.92 8.64 10.23
CA SER A 57 -5.45 8.60 10.13
C SER A 57 -4.84 9.41 8.97
N GLN A 58 -5.66 9.86 8.03
CA GLN A 58 -5.23 10.53 6.79
C GLN A 58 -4.32 9.71 5.85
N TRP A 59 -4.12 8.43 6.14
CA TRP A 59 -3.26 7.56 5.34
C TRP A 59 -3.68 7.52 3.86
N PHE A 60 -4.96 7.26 3.59
CA PHE A 60 -5.48 7.22 2.22
C PHE A 60 -5.43 8.58 1.53
N LYS A 61 -5.62 9.67 2.27
CA LYS A 61 -5.48 11.02 1.72
C LYS A 61 -4.05 11.25 1.23
N ASN A 62 -3.06 10.88 2.04
CA ASN A 62 -1.64 11.00 1.67
C ASN A 62 -1.28 10.14 0.45
N LEU A 63 -1.72 8.88 0.43
CA LEU A 63 -1.52 8.00 -0.72
C LEU A 63 -2.18 8.56 -1.99
N SER A 64 -3.42 9.03 -1.89
CA SER A 64 -4.16 9.61 -3.02
C SER A 64 -3.45 10.84 -3.58
N MET A 65 -2.92 11.72 -2.74
CA MET A 65 -2.16 12.89 -3.19
C MET A 65 -0.91 12.49 -3.99
N ILE A 66 -0.13 11.52 -3.51
CA ILE A 66 1.09 11.05 -4.18
C ILE A 66 0.76 10.39 -5.52
N LEU A 67 -0.24 9.50 -5.55
CA LEU A 67 -0.65 8.80 -6.77
C LEU A 67 -1.22 9.77 -7.82
N ASN A 68 -2.10 10.69 -7.42
CA ASN A 68 -2.69 11.67 -8.33
C ASN A 68 -1.63 12.59 -8.95
N ALA A 69 -0.65 13.03 -8.16
CA ALA A 69 0.46 13.82 -8.67
C ALA A 69 1.31 13.03 -9.67
N SER A 70 1.60 11.76 -9.38
CA SER A 70 2.38 10.88 -10.26
C SER A 70 1.67 10.61 -11.61
N VAL A 71 0.36 10.39 -11.58
CA VAL A 71 -0.48 10.25 -12.79
C VAL A 71 -0.49 11.55 -13.60
N LYS A 72 -0.61 12.70 -12.95
CA LYS A 72 -0.54 14.00 -13.61
C LYS A 72 0.82 14.21 -14.30
N MET A 73 1.92 13.84 -13.64
CA MET A 73 3.26 13.90 -14.23
C MET A 73 3.37 12.99 -15.45
N ALA A 74 2.92 11.74 -15.35
CA ALA A 74 2.92 10.79 -16.46
C ALA A 74 2.14 11.32 -17.67
N ASN A 75 0.94 11.86 -17.45
CA ASN A 75 0.13 12.45 -18.52
C ASN A 75 0.82 13.65 -19.19
N LEU A 76 1.49 14.51 -18.41
CA LEU A 76 2.23 15.66 -18.96
C LEU A 76 3.43 15.20 -19.80
N LEU A 77 4.19 14.20 -19.35
CA LEU A 77 5.29 13.60 -20.12
C LEU A 77 4.79 12.96 -21.41
N GLN A 78 3.68 12.20 -21.35
CA GLN A 78 3.08 11.59 -22.53
C GLN A 78 2.64 12.63 -23.58
N ASN A 79 2.28 13.84 -23.13
CA ASN A 79 1.96 14.98 -23.99
C ASN A 79 3.20 15.79 -24.44
N GLY A 80 4.41 15.26 -24.26
CA GLY A 80 5.66 15.89 -24.70
C GLY A 80 6.06 17.12 -23.88
N LYS A 81 5.57 17.27 -22.64
CA LYS A 81 5.97 18.36 -21.74
C LYS A 81 7.17 17.94 -20.90
N ASN A 82 8.14 18.85 -20.75
CA ASN A 82 9.22 18.71 -19.78
C ASN A 82 8.70 19.02 -18.37
N ILE A 83 9.13 18.23 -17.39
CA ILE A 83 8.68 18.35 -16.00
C ILE A 83 9.90 18.41 -15.08
N LEU A 84 9.90 19.40 -14.19
CA LEU A 84 10.80 19.44 -13.04
C LEU A 84 10.00 19.13 -11.78
N VAL A 85 10.36 18.07 -11.07
CA VAL A 85 9.76 17.74 -9.77
C VAL A 85 10.76 18.06 -8.67
N HIS A 86 10.32 18.86 -7.69
CA HIS A 86 11.13 19.15 -6.51
C HIS A 86 10.25 19.23 -5.27
N CYS A 87 10.88 19.16 -4.12
CA CYS A 87 10.27 19.42 -2.82
C CYS A 87 11.20 20.37 -2.05
N SER A 88 11.21 20.29 -0.71
CA SER A 88 12.16 21.02 0.13
C SER A 88 13.59 20.51 -0.11
N ASP A 89 13.90 19.29 0.35
CA ASP A 89 15.25 18.71 0.22
C ASP A 89 15.42 17.78 -1.01
N GLY A 90 14.32 17.40 -1.66
CA GLY A 90 14.36 16.57 -2.88
C GLY A 90 14.61 15.06 -2.69
N TRP A 91 14.78 14.54 -1.47
CA TRP A 91 15.10 13.13 -1.23
C TRP A 91 13.97 12.22 -0.72
N ASP A 92 12.79 12.77 -0.42
CA ASP A 92 11.65 11.99 0.11
C ASP A 92 10.49 11.97 -0.90
N ARG A 93 9.67 13.03 -0.91
CA ARG A 93 8.50 13.17 -1.78
C ARG A 93 8.89 13.21 -3.27
N THR A 94 10.01 13.82 -3.61
CA THR A 94 10.50 13.84 -5.00
C THR A 94 10.82 12.43 -5.50
N ALA A 95 11.54 11.63 -4.71
CA ALA A 95 11.85 10.23 -5.05
C ALA A 95 10.56 9.39 -5.21
N GLN A 96 9.57 9.59 -4.33
CA GLN A 96 8.26 8.93 -4.46
C GLN A 96 7.56 9.29 -5.79
N LEU A 97 7.50 10.57 -6.14
CA LEU A 97 6.81 11.03 -7.34
C LEU A 97 7.55 10.61 -8.62
N ALA A 98 8.87 10.74 -8.65
CA ALA A 98 9.69 10.35 -9.79
C ALA A 98 9.61 8.84 -10.05
N SER A 99 9.81 8.02 -9.02
CA SER A 99 9.73 6.56 -9.14
C SER A 99 8.34 6.08 -9.58
N LEU A 100 7.26 6.60 -8.99
CA LEU A 100 5.90 6.23 -9.40
C LEU A 100 5.59 6.67 -10.84
N CYS A 101 6.04 7.84 -11.25
CA CYS A 101 5.91 8.28 -12.64
C CYS A 101 6.64 7.33 -13.60
N CYS A 102 7.86 6.89 -13.27
CA CYS A 102 8.58 5.87 -14.04
C CYS A 102 7.80 4.55 -14.15
N VAL A 103 7.25 4.03 -13.04
CA VAL A 103 6.45 2.78 -13.02
C VAL A 103 5.20 2.88 -13.91
N ILE A 104 4.55 4.05 -13.92
CA ILE A 104 3.39 4.31 -14.78
C ILE A 104 3.82 4.33 -16.25
N MET A 105 4.89 5.05 -16.58
CA MET A 105 5.32 5.31 -17.95
C MET A 105 6.01 4.12 -18.63
N ASP A 106 6.76 3.29 -17.90
CA ASP A 106 7.55 2.20 -18.47
C ASP A 106 7.28 0.87 -17.74
N SER A 107 6.82 -0.13 -18.50
CA SER A 107 6.52 -1.47 -17.98
C SER A 107 7.76 -2.21 -17.49
N ARG A 108 8.96 -1.83 -17.92
CA ARG A 108 10.23 -2.42 -17.49
C ARG A 108 10.43 -2.31 -15.98
N PHE A 109 10.04 -1.18 -15.38
CA PHE A 109 10.12 -0.94 -13.93
C PHE A 109 9.07 -1.72 -13.12
N ARG A 110 8.17 -2.48 -13.76
CA ARG A 110 7.22 -3.39 -13.10
C ARG A 110 7.72 -4.82 -12.98
N THR A 111 8.93 -5.11 -13.48
CA THR A 111 9.62 -6.38 -13.27
C THR A 111 10.44 -6.32 -11.98
N ILE A 112 10.85 -7.47 -11.42
CA ILE A 112 11.71 -7.48 -10.22
C ILE A 112 13.02 -6.72 -10.49
N ASN A 113 13.70 -7.00 -11.61
CA ASN A 113 14.96 -6.35 -11.95
C ASN A 113 14.79 -4.85 -12.20
N GLY A 114 13.74 -4.45 -12.91
CA GLY A 114 13.46 -3.03 -13.13
C GLY A 114 13.07 -2.31 -11.84
N LEU A 115 12.36 -2.96 -10.93
CA LEU A 115 12.05 -2.36 -9.63
C LEU A 115 13.31 -2.15 -8.79
N LEU A 116 14.25 -3.11 -8.82
CA LEU A 116 15.56 -2.96 -8.15
C LEU A 116 16.36 -1.80 -8.74
N GLU A 117 16.47 -1.71 -10.07
CA GLU A 117 17.12 -0.60 -10.76
C GLU A 117 16.47 0.75 -10.37
N LEU A 118 15.14 0.79 -10.30
CA LEU A 118 14.42 2.00 -9.92
C LEU A 118 14.69 2.42 -8.47
N ILE A 119 14.77 1.46 -7.55
CA ILE A 119 15.11 1.73 -6.13
C ILE A 119 16.55 2.24 -6.02
N GLU A 120 17.50 1.58 -6.70
CA GLU A 120 18.90 2.00 -6.72
C GLU A 120 19.03 3.43 -7.26
N ARG A 121 18.40 3.71 -8.40
CA ARG A 121 18.46 5.03 -9.03
C ARG A 121 17.76 6.09 -8.21
N GLU A 122 16.43 5.96 -8.01
CA GLU A 122 15.60 7.05 -7.46
C GLU A 122 15.73 7.24 -5.96
N PHE A 123 16.20 6.22 -5.23
CA PHE A 123 16.33 6.30 -3.77
C PHE A 123 17.77 6.25 -3.29
N LEU A 124 18.60 5.30 -3.76
CA LEU A 124 19.97 5.21 -3.25
C LEU A 124 20.86 6.32 -3.80
N TRP A 125 20.92 6.49 -5.13
CA TRP A 125 21.79 7.50 -5.75
C TRP A 125 21.33 8.93 -5.45
N PHE A 126 20.03 9.20 -5.43
CA PHE A 126 19.47 10.50 -5.04
C PHE A 126 19.43 10.73 -3.51
N GLY A 127 19.99 9.82 -2.72
CA GLY A 127 20.32 10.07 -1.32
C GLY A 127 19.13 10.04 -0.36
N HIS A 128 18.11 9.22 -0.64
CA HIS A 128 17.05 8.97 0.34
C HIS A 128 17.65 8.46 1.65
N LYS A 129 17.32 9.13 2.76
CA LYS A 129 17.91 8.86 4.07
C LYS A 129 17.31 7.63 4.76
N PHE A 130 17.42 6.45 4.14
CA PHE A 130 16.88 5.19 4.66
C PHE A 130 17.21 5.01 6.14
N ARG A 131 18.48 5.11 6.53
CA ARG A 131 18.91 4.92 7.93
C ARG A 131 18.21 5.86 8.92
N THR A 132 18.11 7.15 8.59
CA THR A 132 17.45 8.15 9.44
C THR A 132 15.95 7.91 9.51
N ARG A 133 15.31 7.52 8.41
CA ARG A 133 13.86 7.28 8.34
C ARG A 133 13.44 5.96 9.01
N HIS A 134 14.33 4.97 9.08
CA HIS A 134 14.07 3.66 9.70
C HIS A 134 14.38 3.62 11.21
N GLY A 135 14.85 4.72 11.81
CA GLY A 135 15.15 4.79 13.25
C GLY A 135 16.40 3.99 13.67
N ASN A 136 17.23 3.55 12.71
CA ASN A 136 18.47 2.83 12.99
C ASN A 136 19.59 3.81 13.39
N ASN A 137 19.49 4.34 14.61
CA ASN A 137 20.47 5.27 15.22
C ASN A 137 21.79 4.60 15.65
N THR A 138 22.09 3.38 15.23
CA THR A 138 23.42 2.82 15.44
C THR A 138 24.40 3.59 14.56
N GLN A 139 25.42 4.20 15.15
CA GLN A 139 26.52 4.82 14.42
C GLN A 139 27.41 3.70 13.84
N GLN A 140 27.24 3.34 12.57
CA GLN A 140 28.27 2.64 11.81
C GLN A 140 28.70 3.52 10.66
N LYS A 141 30.02 3.61 10.45
CA LYS A 141 30.67 4.34 9.34
C LYS A 141 29.81 4.27 8.07
N THR A 142 29.42 5.43 7.58
CA THR A 142 28.91 5.59 6.22
C THR A 142 29.87 4.86 5.29
N LEU A 143 29.41 3.77 4.67
CA LEU A 143 30.07 3.30 3.46
C LEU A 143 29.74 4.37 2.43
N VAL A 144 30.72 5.24 2.17
CA VAL A 144 30.67 6.14 1.03
C VAL A 144 30.61 5.22 -0.19
N TYR A 145 29.43 5.16 -0.81
CA TYR A 145 29.31 4.56 -2.13
C TYR A 145 29.94 5.56 -3.09
N GLU A 146 31.22 5.33 -3.43
CA GLU A 146 31.86 5.98 -4.56
C GLU A 146 31.27 5.32 -5.83
N PRO A 147 30.46 6.04 -6.63
CA PRO A 147 30.02 5.49 -7.89
C PRO A 147 31.27 5.40 -8.78
N GLU A 148 31.78 4.19 -9.01
CA GLU A 148 32.69 4.00 -10.12
C GLU A 148 31.95 4.42 -11.39
N LEU A 149 32.42 5.52 -11.98
CA LEU A 149 32.01 6.06 -13.26
C LEU A 149 32.11 4.97 -14.33
N ARG A 150 31.04 4.19 -14.52
CA ARG A 150 30.82 3.43 -15.75
C ARG A 150 30.06 4.32 -16.73
N PHE A 151 30.82 5.25 -17.31
CA PHE A 151 30.55 5.69 -18.67
C PHE A 151 30.87 4.53 -19.60
N ILE A 152 29.85 3.86 -20.13
CA ILE A 152 29.83 3.34 -21.50
C ILE A 152 28.39 3.50 -22.01
#